data_AF-A0A4V6NFJ8-F1
#
_entry.id   AF-A0A4V6NFJ8-F1
#
_cell.length_a   1.000
_cell.length_b   1.000
_cell.length_c   1.000
_cell.angle_alpha   90.00
_cell.angle_beta   90.00
_cell.angle_gamma   90.00
#
_symmetry.space_group_name_H-M   'P 1'
#
loop_
_entity.id
_entity.type
_entity.pdbx_description
1 polymer ?
#
loop_
_entity_poly.entity_id
_entity_poly.type
_entity_poly.pdbx_seq_one_letter_code
_entity_poly.pdbx_strand_id
1 'polypeptide(L)' 'MSQKKEVQEENYRRLDQLENLVEAHTRTERHLAQYSNIATKEQQEHAKAVQRKREKQIENIENIVVTGRHNNEYDE' A
#
# COMPACT_ATOMS: atom_id res chain seq x y z
N MET A 1 2.39 -11.91 -26.30
CA MET A 1 0.95 -11.66 -26.57
C MET A 1 0.86 -10.24 -27.17
N SER A 2 -0.31 -9.60 -27.30
CA SER A 2 -0.32 -8.16 -27.66
C SER A 2 0.18 -7.35 -26.47
N GLN A 3 1.07 -6.37 -26.69
CA GLN A 3 1.58 -5.47 -25.62
C GLN A 3 0.47 -4.86 -24.77
N LYS A 4 -0.69 -4.54 -25.38
CA LYS A 4 -1.87 -4.05 -24.65
C LYS A 4 -2.39 -5.05 -23.60
N LYS A 5 -2.38 -6.34 -23.92
CA LYS A 5 -2.90 -7.39 -23.05
C LYS A 5 -1.96 -7.63 -21.86
N GLU A 6 -0.65 -7.57 -22.09
CA GLU A 6 0.37 -7.69 -21.03
C GLU A 6 0.27 -6.53 -20.02
N VAL A 7 0.10 -5.28 -20.51
CA VAL A 7 -0.12 -4.11 -19.64
C VAL A 7 -1.43 -4.22 -18.84
N GLN A 8 -2.50 -4.71 -19.46
CA GLN A 8 -3.77 -4.94 -18.76
C GLN A 8 -3.62 -5.96 -17.64
N GLU A 9 -3.02 -7.12 -17.90
CA GLU A 9 -2.78 -8.15 -16.88
C GLU A 9 -1.88 -7.66 -15.73
N GLU A 10 -0.89 -6.82 -16.04
CA GLU A 10 -0.04 -6.22 -15.01
C GLU A 10 -0.81 -5.22 -14.14
N ASN A 11 -1.68 -4.40 -14.74
CA ASN A 11 -2.54 -3.48 -14.00
C ASN A 11 -3.58 -4.22 -13.15
N TYR A 12 -4.12 -5.35 -13.60
CA TYR A 12 -4.98 -6.19 -12.76
C TYR A 12 -4.24 -6.66 -11.50
N ARG A 13 -3.02 -7.18 -11.64
CA ARG A 13 -2.21 -7.60 -10.48
C ARG A 13 -1.90 -6.43 -9.53
N ARG A 14 -1.69 -5.23 -10.07
CA ARG A 14 -1.49 -4.01 -9.26
C ARG A 14 -2.75 -3.62 -8.49
N LEU A 15 -3.93 -3.72 -9.11
CA LEU A 15 -5.20 -3.45 -8.45
C LEU A 15 -5.47 -4.44 -7.32
N ASP A 16 -5.21 -5.73 -7.54
CA ASP A 16 -5.31 -6.75 -6.47
C ASP A 16 -4.35 -6.42 -5.31
N GLN A 17 -3.13 -6.00 -5.62
CA GLN A 17 -2.16 -5.59 -4.59
C GLN A 17 -2.63 -4.34 -3.83
N LEU A 18 -3.21 -3.37 -4.54
CA LEU A 18 -3.75 -2.14 -3.95
C LEU A 18 -4.90 -2.45 -2.99
N GLU A 19 -5.85 -3.30 -3.39
CA GLU A 19 -6.97 -3.74 -2.55
C GLU A 19 -6.45 -4.36 -1.25
N ASN A 20 -5.52 -5.32 -1.35
CA ASN A 20 -4.92 -5.97 -0.19
C ASN A 20 -4.22 -4.97 0.75
N LEU A 21 -3.51 -3.98 0.21
CA LEU A 21 -2.82 -2.96 1.02
C LEU A 21 -3.82 -2.04 1.74
N VAL A 22 -4.86 -1.59 1.05
CA VAL A 22 -5.91 -0.73 1.62
C VAL A 22 -6.70 -1.46 2.71
N GLU A 23 -7.04 -2.73 2.51
CA GLU A 23 -7.70 -3.54 3.52
C GLU A 23 -6.82 -3.74 4.77
N ALA A 24 -5.55 -4.09 4.56
CA ALA A 24 -4.60 -4.29 5.64
C ALA A 24 -4.37 -3.00 6.43
N HIS A 25 -4.25 -1.86 5.73
CA HIS A 25 -4.12 -0.55 6.35
C HIS A 25 -5.36 -0.20 7.18
N THR A 26 -6.55 -0.30 6.59
CA THR A 26 -7.83 0.01 7.26
C THR A 26 -8.03 -0.83 8.51
N ARG A 27 -7.71 -2.13 8.44
CA ARG A 27 -7.82 -3.04 9.59
C ARG A 27 -6.86 -2.65 10.71
N THR A 28 -5.60 -2.33 10.37
CA THR A 28 -4.61 -1.90 11.38
C THR A 28 -4.99 -0.56 12.02
N GLU A 29 -5.47 0.42 11.25
CA GLU A 29 -5.96 1.70 11.81
C GLU A 29 -7.12 1.47 12.78
N ARG A 30 -8.08 0.62 12.40
CA ARG A 30 -9.19 0.25 13.30
C ARG A 30 -8.69 -0.40 14.59
N HIS A 31 -7.72 -1.31 14.50
CA HIS A 31 -7.13 -1.93 15.69
C HIS A 31 -6.40 -0.92 16.58
N LEU A 32 -5.65 0.02 16.00
CA LEU A 32 -4.99 1.07 16.77
C LEU A 32 -6.01 2.00 17.44
N ALA A 33 -7.10 2.34 16.76
CA ALA A 33 -8.16 3.15 17.32
C ALA A 33 -8.88 2.45 18.49
N GLN A 34 -9.15 1.15 18.37
CA GLN A 34 -9.91 0.38 19.38
C GLN A 34 -9.06 -0.11 20.55
N TYR A 35 -7.78 -0.42 20.33
CA TYR A 35 -6.94 -1.15 21.29
C TYR A 35 -5.62 -0.43 21.62
N SER A 36 -5.48 0.86 21.27
CA SER A 36 -4.27 1.62 21.62
C SER A 36 -3.99 1.62 23.12
N ASN A 37 -5.01 1.63 23.96
CA ASN A 37 -4.89 1.64 25.42
C ASN A 37 -4.26 0.37 26.02
N ILE A 38 -4.24 -0.75 25.29
CA ILE A 38 -3.63 -2.02 25.73
C ILE A 38 -2.28 -2.31 25.04
N ALA A 39 -1.87 -1.48 24.07
CA ALA A 39 -0.61 -1.63 23.36
C ALA A 39 0.48 -0.77 24.00
N THR A 40 1.72 -1.28 24.05
CA THR A 40 2.87 -0.48 24.50
C THR A 40 3.18 0.63 23.50
N LYS A 41 3.85 1.69 23.96
CA LYS A 41 4.28 2.80 23.09
C LYS A 41 5.11 2.30 21.89
N GLU A 42 6.02 1.36 22.12
CA GLU A 42 6.85 0.75 21.07
C GLU A 42 6.00 -0.01 20.03
N GLN A 43 5.00 -0.79 20.47
CA GLN A 43 4.09 -1.49 19.56
C GLN A 43 3.27 -0.51 18.71
N GLN A 44 2.81 0.59 19.30
CA GLN A 44 2.09 1.64 18.57
C GLN A 44 3.00 2.34 17.55
N GLU A 45 4.23 2.66 17.92
CA GLU A 45 5.20 3.29 17.02
C GLU A 45 5.58 2.36 15.86
N HIS A 46 5.78 1.07 16.14
CA HIS A 46 6.02 0.06 15.12
C HIS A 46 4.84 -0.06 14.16
N ALA A 47 3.62 -0.16 14.67
CA ALA A 47 2.41 -0.24 13.84
C ALA A 47 2.27 1.01 12.94
N LYS A 48 2.48 2.22 13.49
CA LYS A 48 2.49 3.46 12.70
C LYS A 48 3.57 3.47 11.63
N ALA A 49 4.77 2.95 11.93
CA ALA A 49 5.84 2.85 10.96
C ALA A 49 5.49 1.89 9.80
N VAL A 50 4.84 0.76 10.11
CA VAL A 50 4.33 -0.17 9.08
C VAL A 50 3.23 0.48 8.25
N GLN A 51 2.31 1.22 8.87
CA GLN A 51 1.22 1.92 8.15
C GLN A 51 1.75 2.96 7.18
N ARG A 52 2.76 3.76 7.57
CA ARG A 52 3.42 4.71 6.66
C ARG A 52 4.08 4.03 5.46
N LYS A 53 4.64 2.82 5.63
CA LYS A 53 5.19 2.06 4.50
C LYS A 53 4.08 1.61 3.55
N ARG A 54 2.94 1.18 4.07
CA ARG A 54 1.78 0.80 3.24
C ARG A 54 1.21 1.99 2.48
N GLU A 55 1.10 3.16 3.11
CA GLU A 55 0.66 4.39 2.46
C GLU A 55 1.56 4.75 1.26
N LYS A 56 2.89 4.70 1.44
CA LYS A 56 3.84 4.91 0.34
C LYS A 56 3.70 3.86 -0.78
N GLN A 57 3.43 2.61 -0.42
CA GLN A 57 3.20 1.55 -1.42
C GLN A 57 1.91 1.77 -2.19
N ILE A 58 0.83 2.18 -1.51
CA ILE A 58 -0.46 2.53 -2.12
C ILE A 58 -0.25 3.68 -3.12
N GLU A 59 0.35 4.79 -2.69
CA GLU A 59 0.62 5.94 -3.55
C GLU A 59 1.47 5.57 -4.77
N ASN A 60 2.49 4.73 -4.58
CA ASN A 60 3.32 4.27 -5.69
C ASN A 60 2.51 3.44 -6.70
N ILE A 61 1.69 2.49 -6.23
CA ILE A 61 0.88 1.64 -7.11
C ILE A 61 -0.16 2.47 -7.86
N GLU A 62 -0.84 3.40 -7.17
CA GLU A 62 -1.80 4.32 -7.79
C GLU A 62 -1.13 5.15 -8.90
N ASN A 63 0.04 5.72 -8.62
CA ASN A 63 0.80 6.49 -9.60
C ASN A 63 1.19 5.64 -10.82
N ILE A 64 1.62 4.39 -10.62
CA ILE A 64 1.96 3.49 -11.73
C ILE A 64 0.72 3.17 -12.58
N VAL A 65 -0.42 2.88 -11.94
CA VAL A 65 -1.67 2.55 -12.65
C VAL A 65 -2.20 3.76 -13.44
N VAL A 66 -2.15 4.96 -12.86
CA VAL A 66 -2.66 6.19 -13.50
C VAL A 66 -1.74 6.69 -14.62
N THR A 67 -0.42 6.73 -14.37
CA THR A 67 0.53 7.34 -15.31
C THR A 67 1.14 6.35 -16.30
N GLY A 68 1.05 5.05 -16.01
CA GLY A 68 1.74 4.00 -16.76
C GLY A 68 3.27 4.04 -16.61
N ARG A 69 3.82 4.90 -15.74
CA ARG A 69 5.26 5.00 -15.47
C ARG A 69 5.58 4.26 -14.18
N HIS A 70 6.60 3.42 -14.22
CA HIS A 70 7.22 2.91 -13.00
C HIS A 70 7.98 4.08 -12.37
N ASN A 71 7.47 4.61 -11.26
CA ASN A 71 8.18 5.62 -10.48
C ASN A 71 9.44 4.97 -9.88
N ASN A 72 10.52 4.97 -10.64
CA ASN A 72 11.86 4.58 -10.21
C ASN A 72 12.58 5.77 -9.55
N GLU A 73 11.81 6.73 -9.01
CA GLU A 73 12.26 8.08 -8.65
C GLU A 73 12.16 8.37 -7.14
N TYR A 74 12.18 7.32 -6.32
CA TYR A 74 12.27 7.41 -4.85
C TYR A 74 13.50 6.67 -4.29
N ASP A 75 14.58 6.60 -5.07
CA ASP A 75 15.92 6.23 -4.62
C ASP A 75 16.78 7.52 -4.45
N GLU A 76 16.51 8.31 -3.41
CA GLU A 76 17.45 9.29 -2.82
C GLU A 76 17.33 9.30 -1.28
#